data_AF-A0A0P4WF07-F1
#
_entry.id   AF-A0A0P4WF07-F1
#
_cell.length_a   1.000
_cell.length_b   1.000
_cell.length_c   1.000
_cell.angle_alpha   90.00
_cell.angle_beta   90.00
_cell.angle_gamma   90.00
#
_symmetry.space_group_name_H-M   'P 1'
#
loop_
_entity.id
_entity.type
_entity.pdbx_description
1 polymer ?
#
loop_
_entity_poly.entity_id
_entity_poly.type
_entity_poly.pdbx_seq_one_letter_code
_entity_poly.pdbx_strand_id
1 'polypeptide(L)'
;MTKSARAKKAKKADFAKVKLKVGKRLKKAQNETRTDFKARKIILKEQLSKKSEEELLTRKKRNVKDLLTCVGNTNTYVRQDGLNGLLELVKKNEMEVLLPKLSQIISGVAPCVFDIDVLIRSATIKFIETLLVKVGSHVEPYFSVLATHLSCAMVHLNTGVQADSLRLINLFVRHTPALLARHANTLINNFVNLISRKALISQTGPSKREMCVDFTRMLHTNPSNRLTTHKGHVELLQELSGFLEVILKEQGQVEEQMPLTVWERLMAGSLAPTSWGSTDRDTMQNTWLFSDPQQLEKFVQDIVPLLFQVWAEVDPKNHEGMEEDNLLNEEGVKALSSILNIIAHLMSITQLCTKQQPKECDWFVQQLNSQYMSKIMSGFPYYRHTSRMKIKKRKNKPTDKAEENMEDHSIRHCNHLNVTLASLAIQLSPSSHFQEKAVTFMSKVLLDKTHDGEYNMGAVVKVLLHLLAQADEQEAESLVSSAFTCYKRLHPLRKDRTLLLQVLLSATHITNPTLWKCRSVELWVKQMVEELARVEMQEGTLEAAITLRLQNNTSLNHLLAVHKQQITENLQEREVPGMTKSALSKRLQLLLKDT
;
A
#
# COMPACT_ATOMS: atom_id res chain seq x y z
N MET A 1 -35.47 83.00 -70.63
CA MET A 1 -34.04 82.81 -70.98
C MET A 1 -33.31 82.16 -69.80
N THR A 2 -32.96 80.87 -69.85
CA THR A 2 -32.14 80.15 -68.82
C THR A 2 -31.81 78.71 -69.25
N LYS A 3 -31.15 78.49 -70.39
CA LYS A 3 -30.66 77.15 -70.82
C LYS A 3 -29.13 77.06 -71.04
N SER A 4 -28.37 78.12 -70.76
CA SER A 4 -26.94 78.20 -71.11
C SER A 4 -25.97 77.70 -70.02
N ALA A 5 -26.28 77.89 -68.73
CA ALA A 5 -25.34 77.54 -67.65
C ALA A 5 -25.29 76.04 -67.31
N ARG A 6 -26.41 75.32 -67.40
CA ARG A 6 -26.51 73.87 -67.10
C ARG A 6 -25.79 73.03 -68.16
N ALA A 7 -25.92 73.39 -69.43
CA ALA A 7 -25.24 72.72 -70.54
C ALA A 7 -23.71 72.93 -70.53
N LYS A 8 -23.23 74.12 -70.11
CA LYS A 8 -21.79 74.38 -69.92
C LYS A 8 -21.18 73.63 -68.72
N LYS A 9 -21.96 73.38 -67.65
CA LYS A 9 -21.51 72.59 -66.49
C LYS A 9 -21.44 71.09 -66.81
N ALA A 10 -22.36 70.58 -67.63
CA ALA A 10 -22.33 69.20 -68.12
C ALA A 10 -21.08 68.92 -69.00
N LYS A 11 -20.74 69.81 -69.95
CA LYS A 11 -19.53 69.65 -70.79
C LYS A 11 -18.19 69.88 -70.06
N LYS A 12 -18.19 70.48 -68.86
CA LYS A 12 -16.98 70.71 -68.03
C LYS A 12 -16.78 69.65 -66.93
N ALA A 13 -17.69 68.69 -66.79
CA ALA A 13 -17.59 67.63 -65.78
C ALA A 13 -16.70 66.46 -66.22
N ASP A 14 -16.63 66.18 -67.53
CA ASP A 14 -16.02 64.95 -68.05
C ASP A 14 -14.48 64.93 -67.98
N PHE A 15 -13.83 66.10 -68.08
CA PHE A 15 -12.36 66.22 -68.03
C PHE A 15 -11.92 67.32 -67.05
N ALA A 16 -12.15 67.10 -65.76
CA ALA A 16 -11.69 67.99 -64.70
C ALA A 16 -10.20 67.73 -64.36
N LYS A 17 -9.31 68.54 -64.93
CA LYS A 17 -7.87 68.50 -64.59
C LYS A 17 -7.66 68.99 -63.15
N VAL A 18 -7.16 68.13 -62.28
CA VAL A 18 -6.89 68.49 -60.87
C VAL A 18 -5.77 69.55 -60.84
N LYS A 19 -6.01 70.67 -60.12
CA LYS A 19 -5.01 71.75 -59.97
C LYS A 19 -3.68 71.21 -59.42
N LEU A 20 -2.57 71.65 -60.02
CA LEU A 20 -1.20 71.36 -59.58
C LEU A 20 -1.03 71.80 -58.12
N LYS A 21 -0.78 70.84 -57.22
CA LYS A 21 -0.39 71.11 -55.83
C LYS A 21 1.12 70.91 -55.73
N VAL A 22 1.84 72.02 -55.61
CA VAL A 22 3.31 72.05 -55.50
C VAL A 22 3.76 71.21 -54.29
N GLY A 23 4.82 70.42 -54.44
CA GLY A 23 5.36 69.53 -53.41
C GLY A 23 4.77 68.10 -53.37
N LYS A 24 3.72 67.79 -54.15
CA LYS A 24 3.22 66.41 -54.30
C LYS A 24 3.67 65.83 -55.64
N ARG A 25 4.05 64.54 -55.65
CA ARG A 25 4.45 63.83 -56.89
C ARG A 25 3.36 63.98 -57.96
N LEU A 26 3.80 64.25 -59.19
CA LEU A 26 2.91 64.44 -60.34
C LEU A 26 1.98 63.24 -60.46
N LYS A 27 0.67 63.48 -60.50
CA LYS A 27 -0.30 62.41 -60.69
C LYS A 27 -0.14 61.85 -62.10
N LYS A 28 0.02 60.52 -62.15
CA LYS A 28 -0.05 59.67 -63.34
C LYS A 28 -1.19 60.08 -64.28
N ALA A 29 -0.95 59.98 -65.59
CA ALA A 29 -1.89 60.46 -66.62
C ALA A 29 -3.23 59.74 -66.52
N GLN A 30 -4.33 60.40 -66.90
CA GLN A 30 -5.68 59.85 -66.70
C GLN A 30 -5.98 58.61 -67.56
N ASN A 31 -5.23 58.43 -68.65
CA ASN A 31 -5.24 57.28 -69.54
C ASN A 31 -4.21 56.20 -69.15
N GLU A 32 -3.53 56.31 -68.01
CA GLU A 32 -2.55 55.31 -67.59
C GLU A 32 -3.24 54.06 -67.03
N THR A 33 -3.10 52.95 -67.74
CA THR A 33 -3.51 51.63 -67.27
C THR A 33 -2.62 51.19 -66.11
N ARG A 34 -3.18 51.11 -64.91
CA ARG A 34 -2.46 50.60 -63.74
C ARG A 34 -2.33 49.08 -63.83
N THR A 35 -1.12 48.59 -64.12
CA THR A 35 -0.79 47.16 -64.16
C THR A 35 -0.43 46.57 -62.79
N ASP A 36 -0.63 47.33 -61.71
CA ASP A 36 -0.38 46.89 -60.34
C ASP A 36 -1.52 45.99 -59.85
N PHE A 37 -1.45 44.69 -60.14
CA PHE A 37 -2.37 43.71 -59.56
C PHE A 37 -1.67 42.90 -58.46
N LYS A 38 -2.40 42.58 -57.40
CA LYS A 38 -1.94 41.70 -56.32
C LYS A 38 -2.73 40.39 -56.38
N ALA A 39 -2.10 39.34 -56.88
CA ALA A 39 -2.65 37.99 -56.80
C ALA A 39 -2.23 37.34 -55.47
N ARG A 40 -3.19 36.75 -54.74
CA ARG A 40 -2.91 35.92 -53.55
C ARG A 40 -3.29 34.48 -53.85
N LYS A 41 -2.42 33.53 -53.48
CA LYS A 41 -2.69 32.10 -53.63
C LYS A 41 -3.76 31.68 -52.64
N ILE A 42 -4.75 30.92 -53.10
CA ILE A 42 -5.70 30.22 -52.23
C ILE A 42 -4.95 29.03 -51.62
N ILE A 43 -4.78 29.04 -50.30
CA ILE A 43 -4.21 27.90 -49.57
C ILE A 43 -5.38 27.03 -49.13
N LEU A 44 -5.60 25.93 -49.86
CA LEU A 44 -6.51 24.89 -49.43
C LEU A 44 -5.86 24.15 -48.25
N LYS A 45 -6.62 23.96 -47.16
CA LYS A 45 -6.18 23.08 -46.06
C LYS A 45 -6.12 21.67 -46.62
N GLU A 46 -4.99 20.98 -46.46
CA GLU A 46 -4.86 19.59 -46.89
C GLU A 46 -5.93 18.74 -46.17
N GLN A 47 -6.80 18.09 -46.95
CA GLN A 47 -7.80 17.16 -46.45
C GLN A 47 -7.28 15.75 -46.72
N LEU A 48 -6.97 15.00 -45.65
CA LEU A 48 -6.58 13.58 -45.63
C LEU A 48 -5.51 13.21 -46.70
N SER A 49 -4.24 13.47 -46.38
CA SER A 49 -3.11 13.04 -47.20
C SER A 49 -2.93 11.51 -47.21
N LYS A 50 -2.34 10.96 -48.28
CA LYS A 50 -1.88 9.57 -48.33
C LYS A 50 -0.79 9.40 -47.26
N LYS A 51 -0.97 8.44 -46.37
CA LYS A 51 0.00 8.15 -45.30
C LYS A 51 1.05 7.18 -45.80
N SER A 52 2.28 7.36 -45.33
CA SER A 52 3.39 6.44 -45.61
C SER A 52 3.07 5.04 -45.08
N GLU A 53 3.51 3.99 -45.76
CA GLU A 53 3.37 2.60 -45.33
C GLU A 53 4.14 2.30 -44.03
N GLU A 54 5.13 3.13 -43.69
CA GLU A 54 5.96 3.02 -42.49
C GLU A 54 5.30 3.64 -41.23
N GLU A 55 4.16 4.31 -41.35
CA GLU A 55 3.48 4.90 -40.20
C GLU A 55 2.72 3.85 -39.36
N LEU A 56 2.72 4.04 -38.05
CA LEU A 56 1.86 3.29 -37.13
C LEU A 56 0.38 3.61 -37.36
N LEU A 57 -0.33 2.70 -38.03
CA LEU A 57 -1.73 2.88 -38.44
C LEU A 57 -2.68 1.84 -37.83
N THR A 58 -3.86 2.33 -37.44
CA THR A 58 -5.01 1.50 -37.05
C THR A 58 -5.69 0.85 -38.26
N ARG A 59 -6.65 -0.06 -38.04
CA ARG A 59 -7.54 -0.60 -39.08
C ARG A 59 -8.29 0.50 -39.85
N LYS A 60 -8.61 1.62 -39.18
CA LYS A 60 -9.23 2.81 -39.80
C LYS A 60 -8.20 3.74 -40.47
N LYS A 61 -6.95 3.30 -40.65
CA LYS A 61 -5.83 4.07 -41.22
C LYS A 61 -5.57 5.40 -40.51
N ARG A 62 -5.79 5.46 -39.18
CA ARG A 62 -5.48 6.63 -38.34
C ARG A 62 -4.12 6.45 -37.68
N ASN A 63 -3.29 7.50 -37.69
CA ASN A 63 -2.00 7.51 -37.01
C ASN A 63 -2.16 8.07 -35.58
N VAL A 64 -1.09 8.01 -34.78
CA VAL A 64 -1.10 8.48 -33.39
C VAL A 64 -1.55 9.94 -33.28
N LYS A 65 -1.09 10.83 -34.16
CA LYS A 65 -1.44 12.26 -34.13
C LYS A 65 -2.92 12.51 -34.37
N ASP A 66 -3.51 11.82 -35.34
CA ASP A 66 -4.95 11.92 -35.62
C ASP A 66 -5.78 11.41 -34.45
N LEU A 67 -5.36 10.29 -33.85
CA LEU A 67 -6.05 9.72 -32.69
C LEU A 67 -5.97 10.65 -31.49
N LEU A 68 -4.82 11.27 -31.21
CA LEU A 68 -4.69 12.27 -30.15
C LEU A 68 -5.56 13.51 -30.41
N THR A 69 -5.75 13.89 -31.68
CA THR A 69 -6.70 14.96 -32.05
C THR A 69 -8.15 14.55 -31.75
N CYS A 70 -8.50 13.28 -31.95
CA CYS A 70 -9.80 12.75 -31.53
C CYS A 70 -9.93 12.74 -30.00
N VAL A 71 -8.89 12.36 -29.26
CA VAL A 71 -8.87 12.35 -27.79
C VAL A 71 -9.09 13.76 -27.21
N GLY A 72 -8.59 14.81 -27.87
CA GLY A 72 -8.85 16.21 -27.46
C GLY A 72 -10.20 16.80 -27.89
N ASN A 73 -11.10 16.01 -28.48
CA ASN A 73 -12.36 16.53 -29.03
C ASN A 73 -13.42 16.79 -27.95
N THR A 74 -14.32 17.74 -28.18
CA THR A 74 -15.44 18.02 -27.25
C THR A 74 -16.45 16.87 -27.21
N ASN A 75 -16.60 16.09 -28.28
CA ASN A 75 -17.54 14.97 -28.33
C ASN A 75 -16.98 13.71 -27.66
N THR A 76 -17.69 13.20 -26.65
CA THR A 76 -17.33 12.01 -25.86
C THR A 76 -17.11 10.77 -26.72
N TYR A 77 -17.97 10.47 -27.69
CA TYR A 77 -17.83 9.27 -28.52
C TYR A 77 -16.62 9.38 -29.46
N VAL A 78 -16.29 10.59 -29.91
CA VAL A 78 -15.08 10.83 -30.73
C VAL A 78 -13.82 10.66 -29.88
N ARG A 79 -13.82 11.17 -28.64
CA ARG A 79 -12.71 10.92 -27.67
C ARG A 79 -12.54 9.42 -27.42
N GLN A 80 -13.64 8.72 -27.18
CA GLN A 80 -13.64 7.28 -26.93
C GLN A 80 -13.11 6.47 -28.12
N ASP A 81 -13.53 6.80 -29.35
CA ASP A 81 -13.01 6.18 -30.57
C ASP A 81 -11.50 6.45 -30.74
N GLY A 82 -11.04 7.66 -30.37
CA GLY A 82 -9.63 8.01 -30.31
C GLY A 82 -8.85 7.11 -29.33
N LEU A 83 -9.31 6.98 -28.09
CA LEU A 83 -8.69 6.12 -27.07
C LEU A 83 -8.70 4.64 -27.46
N ASN A 84 -9.80 4.15 -28.02
CA ASN A 84 -9.89 2.77 -28.50
C ASN A 84 -8.95 2.51 -29.68
N GLY A 85 -8.77 3.49 -30.58
CA GLY A 85 -7.78 3.41 -31.64
C GLY A 85 -6.35 3.38 -31.12
N LEU A 86 -6.02 4.15 -30.08
CA LEU A 86 -4.71 4.07 -29.42
C LEU A 86 -4.51 2.72 -28.74
N LEU A 87 -5.55 2.19 -28.09
CA LEU A 87 -5.53 0.86 -27.48
C LEU A 87 -5.29 -0.23 -28.52
N GLU A 88 -5.90 -0.12 -29.71
CA GLU A 88 -5.66 -1.02 -30.84
C GLU A 88 -4.18 -0.99 -31.26
N LEU A 89 -3.58 0.21 -31.38
CA LEU A 89 -2.17 0.35 -31.73
C LEU A 89 -1.24 -0.30 -30.70
N VAL A 90 -1.49 -0.10 -29.41
CA VAL A 90 -0.65 -0.68 -28.34
C VAL A 90 -0.75 -2.21 -28.34
N LYS A 91 -1.94 -2.77 -28.58
CA LYS A 91 -2.14 -4.23 -28.62
C LYS A 91 -1.54 -4.90 -29.84
N LYS A 92 -1.60 -4.23 -30.99
CA LYS A 92 -1.19 -4.81 -32.27
C LYS A 92 0.32 -4.80 -32.48
N ASN A 93 1.00 -3.76 -32.02
CA ASN A 93 2.40 -3.52 -32.34
C ASN A 93 3.33 -3.93 -31.19
N GLU A 94 4.57 -4.29 -31.54
CA GLU A 94 5.60 -4.61 -30.54
C GLU A 94 6.14 -3.37 -29.84
N MET A 95 6.72 -3.59 -28.65
CA MET A 95 7.22 -2.53 -27.77
C MET A 95 8.16 -1.56 -28.49
N GLU A 96 9.12 -2.08 -29.27
CA GLU A 96 10.15 -1.29 -29.96
C GLU A 96 9.56 -0.21 -30.88
N VAL A 97 8.44 -0.51 -31.54
CA VAL A 97 7.78 0.43 -32.46
C VAL A 97 7.01 1.50 -31.69
N LEU A 98 6.59 1.21 -30.45
CA LEU A 98 5.84 2.14 -29.60
C LEU A 98 6.75 3.15 -28.90
N LEU A 99 8.00 2.79 -28.57
CA LEU A 99 8.93 3.63 -27.80
C LEU A 99 9.07 5.07 -28.36
N PRO A 100 9.27 5.30 -29.67
CA PRO A 100 9.43 6.65 -30.22
C PRO A 100 8.19 7.53 -30.09
N LYS A 101 7.00 6.95 -29.87
CA LYS A 101 5.73 7.66 -29.73
C LYS A 101 5.23 7.71 -28.30
N LEU A 102 5.91 7.06 -27.36
CA LEU A 102 5.45 6.87 -25.98
C LEU A 102 5.23 8.20 -25.25
N SER A 103 6.16 9.15 -25.38
CA SER A 103 6.00 10.50 -24.83
C SER A 103 4.72 11.18 -25.30
N GLN A 104 4.47 11.17 -26.62
CA GLN A 104 3.29 11.81 -27.21
C GLN A 104 1.99 11.14 -26.75
N ILE A 105 2.00 9.81 -26.68
CA ILE A 105 0.85 9.02 -26.24
C ILE A 105 0.53 9.30 -24.77
N ILE A 106 1.53 9.22 -23.88
CA ILE A 106 1.33 9.43 -22.44
C ILE A 106 0.88 10.87 -22.15
N SER A 107 1.56 11.88 -22.71
CA SER A 107 1.18 13.28 -22.50
C SER A 107 -0.21 13.61 -23.04
N GLY A 108 -0.64 12.95 -24.12
CA GLY A 108 -1.97 13.16 -24.70
C GLY A 108 -3.11 12.44 -23.95
N VAL A 109 -2.82 11.29 -23.34
CA VAL A 109 -3.84 10.47 -22.64
C VAL A 109 -3.93 10.77 -21.14
N ALA A 110 -2.84 11.24 -20.51
CA ALA A 110 -2.82 11.53 -19.07
C ALA A 110 -3.92 12.52 -18.60
N PRO A 111 -4.26 13.59 -19.34
CA PRO A 111 -5.38 14.49 -18.98
C PRO A 111 -6.74 13.79 -18.94
N CYS A 112 -6.92 12.68 -19.66
CA CYS A 112 -8.18 11.95 -19.69
C CYS A 112 -8.46 11.13 -18.42
N VAL A 113 -7.52 11.07 -17.47
CA VAL A 113 -7.69 10.42 -16.16
C VAL A 113 -8.76 11.13 -15.33
N PHE A 114 -8.87 12.45 -15.44
CA PHE A 114 -9.88 13.26 -14.74
C PHE A 114 -10.94 13.83 -15.68
N ASP A 115 -11.20 13.17 -16.82
CA ASP A 115 -12.26 13.58 -17.76
C ASP A 115 -13.63 13.59 -17.06
N ILE A 116 -14.51 14.51 -17.50
CA ILE A 116 -15.86 14.67 -16.98
C ILE A 116 -16.66 13.37 -17.18
N ASP A 117 -16.47 12.69 -18.30
CA ASP A 117 -17.20 11.49 -18.68
C ASP A 117 -16.58 10.20 -18.12
N VAL A 118 -17.38 9.43 -17.38
CA VAL A 118 -16.98 8.13 -16.79
C VAL A 118 -16.49 7.13 -17.86
N LEU A 119 -17.09 7.16 -19.04
CA LEU A 119 -16.73 6.31 -20.17
C LEU A 119 -15.29 6.56 -20.64
N ILE A 120 -14.87 7.83 -20.64
CA ILE A 120 -13.52 8.22 -21.04
C ILE A 120 -12.53 7.82 -19.97
N ARG A 121 -12.80 8.12 -18.69
CA ARG A 121 -11.92 7.72 -17.58
C ARG A 121 -11.70 6.21 -17.53
N SER A 122 -12.77 5.42 -17.68
CA SER A 122 -12.68 3.96 -17.71
C SER A 122 -11.89 3.44 -18.91
N ALA A 123 -12.05 4.03 -20.09
CA ALA A 123 -11.25 3.69 -21.27
C ALA A 123 -9.77 4.06 -21.09
N THR A 124 -9.49 5.22 -20.47
CA THR A 124 -8.15 5.71 -20.16
C THR A 124 -7.41 4.78 -19.20
N ILE A 125 -8.04 4.37 -18.08
CA ILE A 125 -7.43 3.45 -17.10
C ILE A 125 -7.08 2.12 -17.77
N LYS A 126 -8.00 1.57 -18.56
CA LYS A 126 -7.77 0.33 -19.32
C LYS A 126 -6.63 0.47 -20.34
N PHE A 127 -6.54 1.64 -20.98
CA PHE A 127 -5.44 1.96 -21.89
C PHE A 127 -4.10 2.00 -21.16
N ILE A 128 -4.02 2.72 -20.04
CA ILE A 128 -2.80 2.81 -19.23
C ILE A 128 -2.37 1.42 -18.76
N GLU A 129 -3.29 0.58 -18.27
CA GLU A 129 -2.97 -0.79 -17.85
C GLU A 129 -2.32 -1.60 -18.97
N THR A 130 -2.93 -1.56 -20.16
CA THR A 130 -2.44 -2.28 -21.33
C THR A 130 -1.07 -1.75 -21.78
N LEU A 131 -0.87 -0.43 -21.71
CA LEU A 131 0.39 0.21 -22.06
C LEU A 131 1.51 -0.19 -21.09
N LEU A 132 1.25 -0.17 -19.78
CA LEU A 132 2.24 -0.56 -18.77
C LEU A 132 2.67 -2.01 -18.95
N VAL A 133 1.73 -2.92 -19.19
CA VAL A 133 2.04 -4.35 -19.44
C VAL A 133 2.89 -4.52 -20.69
N LYS A 134 2.66 -3.74 -21.75
CA LYS A 134 3.39 -3.88 -23.02
C LYS A 134 4.79 -3.24 -22.99
N VAL A 135 4.96 -2.14 -22.27
CA VAL A 135 6.18 -1.31 -22.28
C VAL A 135 7.11 -1.59 -21.09
N GLY A 136 6.57 -2.07 -19.96
CA GLY A 136 7.34 -2.39 -18.77
C GLY A 136 8.14 -1.20 -18.23
N SER A 137 9.43 -1.42 -17.96
CA SER A 137 10.34 -0.42 -17.37
C SER A 137 10.55 0.83 -18.23
N HIS A 138 10.34 0.76 -19.56
CA HIS A 138 10.53 1.91 -20.45
C HIS A 138 9.52 3.06 -20.22
N VAL A 139 8.52 2.87 -19.35
CA VAL A 139 7.63 3.95 -18.90
C VAL A 139 8.29 4.93 -17.94
N GLU A 140 9.40 4.53 -17.28
CA GLU A 140 10.08 5.30 -16.23
C GLU A 140 10.29 6.79 -16.57
N PRO A 141 10.81 7.18 -17.76
CA PRO A 141 11.04 8.60 -18.08
C PRO A 141 9.76 9.45 -18.14
N TYR A 142 8.59 8.81 -18.28
CA TYR A 142 7.29 9.46 -18.46
C TYR A 142 6.36 9.28 -17.26
N PHE A 143 6.78 8.50 -16.26
CA PHE A 143 5.94 8.14 -15.12
C PHE A 143 5.56 9.36 -14.28
N SER A 144 6.43 10.36 -14.18
CA SER A 144 6.15 11.62 -13.49
C SER A 144 4.88 12.31 -14.02
N VAL A 145 4.64 12.26 -15.34
CA VAL A 145 3.42 12.81 -15.96
C VAL A 145 2.19 12.07 -15.44
N LEU A 146 2.23 10.73 -15.40
CA LEU A 146 1.13 9.91 -14.90
C LEU A 146 0.89 10.16 -13.40
N ALA A 147 1.95 10.24 -12.61
CA ALA A 147 1.89 10.50 -11.17
C ALA A 147 1.30 11.88 -10.86
N THR A 148 1.68 12.93 -11.61
CA THR A 148 1.09 14.27 -11.45
C THR A 148 -0.41 14.28 -11.78
N HIS A 149 -0.82 13.66 -12.88
CA HIS A 149 -2.24 13.60 -13.25
C HIS A 149 -3.06 12.76 -12.27
N LEU A 150 -2.47 11.69 -11.72
CA LEU A 150 -3.05 10.93 -10.61
C LEU A 150 -3.22 11.82 -9.38
N SER A 151 -2.18 12.58 -8.98
CA SER A 151 -2.25 13.50 -7.85
C SER A 151 -3.39 14.51 -8.03
N CYS A 152 -3.56 15.07 -9.24
CA CYS A 152 -4.68 15.95 -9.55
C CYS A 152 -6.04 15.23 -9.45
N ALA A 153 -6.15 13.99 -9.93
CA ALA A 153 -7.38 13.21 -9.88
C ALA A 153 -7.81 12.87 -8.43
N MET A 154 -6.85 12.61 -7.54
CA MET A 154 -7.12 12.33 -6.12
C MET A 154 -7.71 13.54 -5.38
N VAL A 155 -7.30 14.76 -5.72
CA VAL A 155 -7.81 15.99 -5.07
C VAL A 155 -8.89 16.69 -5.91
N HIS A 156 -9.42 16.01 -6.91
CA HIS A 156 -10.39 16.58 -7.84
C HIS A 156 -11.74 16.83 -7.16
N LEU A 157 -12.48 17.86 -7.56
CA LEU A 157 -13.77 18.21 -6.94
C LEU A 157 -14.86 17.14 -7.18
N ASN A 158 -14.79 16.44 -8.31
CA ASN A 158 -15.71 15.35 -8.64
C ASN A 158 -15.29 14.06 -7.95
N THR A 159 -16.16 13.53 -7.10
CA THR A 159 -15.92 12.33 -6.29
C THR A 159 -15.85 11.05 -7.13
N GLY A 160 -16.49 11.02 -8.31
CA GLY A 160 -16.34 9.93 -9.28
C GLY A 160 -14.93 9.88 -9.88
N VAL A 161 -14.31 11.05 -10.10
CA VAL A 161 -12.91 11.14 -10.53
C VAL A 161 -11.98 10.67 -9.41
N GLN A 162 -12.25 11.09 -8.16
CA GLN A 162 -11.50 10.62 -6.99
C GLN A 162 -11.57 9.09 -6.86
N ALA A 163 -12.74 8.48 -7.03
CA ALA A 163 -12.90 7.03 -6.96
C ALA A 163 -12.15 6.30 -8.09
N ASP A 164 -12.18 6.82 -9.31
CA ASP A 164 -11.42 6.27 -10.43
C ASP A 164 -9.90 6.44 -10.25
N SER A 165 -9.46 7.46 -9.51
CA SER A 165 -8.04 7.65 -9.18
C SER A 165 -7.48 6.51 -8.31
N LEU A 166 -8.29 5.94 -7.39
CA LEU A 166 -7.90 4.78 -6.59
C LEU A 166 -7.69 3.52 -7.45
N ARG A 167 -8.50 3.36 -8.49
CA ARG A 167 -8.32 2.27 -9.47
C ARG A 167 -6.99 2.43 -10.23
N LEU A 168 -6.60 3.67 -10.52
CA LEU A 168 -5.32 3.96 -11.15
C LEU A 168 -4.13 3.73 -10.20
N ILE A 169 -4.25 4.06 -8.91
CA ILE A 169 -3.24 3.71 -7.88
C ILE A 169 -3.04 2.20 -7.82
N ASN A 170 -4.12 1.43 -7.71
CA ASN A 170 -4.08 -0.03 -7.70
C ASN A 170 -3.41 -0.64 -8.94
N LEU A 171 -3.53 0.03 -10.07
CA LEU A 171 -2.86 -0.35 -11.31
C LEU A 171 -1.35 -0.08 -11.22
N PHE A 172 -0.93 1.08 -10.71
CA PHE A 172 0.48 1.38 -10.49
C PHE A 172 1.13 0.51 -9.43
N VAL A 173 0.42 0.18 -8.35
CA VAL A 173 0.85 -0.79 -7.33
C VAL A 173 1.16 -2.15 -7.96
N ARG A 174 0.32 -2.62 -8.90
CA ARG A 174 0.49 -3.93 -9.55
C ARG A 174 1.59 -3.96 -10.61
N HIS A 175 1.78 -2.88 -11.37
CA HIS A 175 2.62 -2.90 -12.57
C HIS A 175 3.92 -2.09 -12.45
N THR A 176 3.95 -1.07 -11.59
CA THR A 176 5.08 -0.14 -11.47
C THR A 176 5.31 0.31 -10.01
N PRO A 177 5.46 -0.63 -9.04
CA PRO A 177 5.57 -0.30 -7.62
C PRO A 177 6.80 0.57 -7.30
N ALA A 178 7.96 0.25 -7.86
CA ALA A 178 9.20 1.02 -7.70
C ALA A 178 9.06 2.49 -8.15
N LEU A 179 8.38 2.72 -9.29
CA LEU A 179 8.16 4.08 -9.80
C LEU A 179 7.14 4.85 -8.97
N LEU A 180 6.11 4.15 -8.47
CA LEU A 180 5.11 4.74 -7.59
C LEU A 180 5.72 5.19 -6.26
N ALA A 181 6.64 4.40 -5.69
CA ALA A 181 7.33 4.73 -4.46
C ALA A 181 8.08 6.06 -4.54
N ARG A 182 8.62 6.41 -5.72
CA ARG A 182 9.31 7.70 -5.95
C ARG A 182 8.41 8.93 -5.82
N HIS A 183 7.09 8.75 -5.90
CA HIS A 183 6.11 9.84 -5.79
C HIS A 183 5.28 9.75 -4.50
N ALA A 184 5.68 8.88 -3.56
CA ALA A 184 4.83 8.51 -2.44
C ALA A 184 4.53 9.67 -1.48
N ASN A 185 5.49 10.57 -1.24
CA ASN A 185 5.33 11.72 -0.34
C ASN A 185 4.19 12.66 -0.78
N THR A 186 4.00 12.85 -2.09
CA THR A 186 2.88 13.66 -2.60
C THR A 186 1.57 12.89 -2.49
N LEU A 187 1.56 11.63 -2.91
CA LEU A 187 0.34 10.80 -2.96
C LEU A 187 -0.23 10.49 -1.58
N ILE A 188 0.62 10.30 -0.57
CA ILE A 188 0.18 9.99 0.78
C ILE A 188 -0.58 11.15 1.43
N ASN A 189 -0.15 12.39 1.16
CA ASN A 189 -0.88 13.58 1.59
C ASN A 189 -2.24 13.70 0.90
N ASN A 190 -2.35 13.24 -0.35
CA ASN A 190 -3.62 13.21 -1.07
C ASN A 190 -4.60 12.19 -0.45
N PHE A 191 -4.13 11.04 0.05
CA PHE A 191 -4.98 10.12 0.80
C PHE A 191 -5.58 10.76 2.05
N VAL A 192 -4.80 11.53 2.82
CA VAL A 192 -5.32 12.27 3.98
C VAL A 192 -6.43 13.25 3.56
N ASN A 193 -6.26 13.94 2.43
CA ASN A 193 -7.26 14.88 1.91
C ASN A 193 -8.51 14.17 1.34
N LEU A 194 -8.38 12.94 0.84
CA LEU A 194 -9.53 12.11 0.43
C LEU A 194 -10.37 11.68 1.63
N ILE A 195 -9.70 11.33 2.74
CA ILE A 195 -10.35 10.85 3.96
C ILE A 195 -10.94 12.03 4.76
N SER A 196 -10.30 13.20 4.74
CA SER A 196 -10.59 14.29 5.67
C SER A 196 -10.67 15.68 5.06
N ARG A 197 -11.50 16.51 5.70
CA ARG A 197 -11.50 17.96 5.55
C ARG A 197 -10.71 18.61 6.69
N LYS A 198 -10.11 19.76 6.42
CA LYS A 198 -9.53 20.61 7.49
C LYS A 198 -10.67 21.13 8.37
N ALA A 199 -10.53 20.97 9.68
CA ALA A 199 -11.51 21.52 10.62
C ALA A 199 -11.43 23.05 10.58
N LEU A 200 -12.57 23.73 10.43
CA LEU A 200 -12.65 25.17 10.65
C LEU A 200 -12.53 25.39 12.16
N ILE A 201 -11.39 25.89 12.62
CA ILE A 201 -11.25 26.39 13.99
C ILE A 201 -12.13 27.64 14.08
N SER A 202 -13.38 27.49 14.52
CA SER A 202 -14.23 28.63 14.83
C SER A 202 -13.65 29.34 16.04
N GLN A 203 -13.05 30.52 15.84
CA GLN A 203 -12.76 31.46 16.92
C GLN A 203 -14.09 32.00 17.47
N THR A 204 -14.79 31.22 18.29
CA THR A 204 -15.99 31.68 18.99
C THR A 204 -15.84 31.44 20.48
N GLY A 205 -15.40 32.48 21.20
CA GLY A 205 -15.76 32.82 22.59
C GLY A 205 -15.32 31.88 23.73
N PRO A 206 -14.98 32.41 24.91
CA PRO A 206 -14.61 31.61 26.07
C PRO A 206 -15.88 31.16 26.80
N SER A 207 -16.52 30.08 26.36
CA SER A 207 -17.51 29.42 27.22
C SER A 207 -17.67 27.94 26.87
N LYS A 208 -17.41 27.11 27.87
CA LYS A 208 -17.51 25.63 27.91
C LYS A 208 -16.40 24.86 27.18
N ARG A 209 -15.21 24.85 27.80
CA ARG A 209 -14.22 23.79 27.60
C ARG A 209 -14.70 22.52 28.32
N GLU A 210 -15.57 21.76 27.66
CA GLU A 210 -15.59 20.31 27.86
C GLU A 210 -14.69 19.71 26.78
N MET A 211 -13.50 19.27 27.22
CA MET A 211 -12.53 18.37 26.58
C MET A 211 -12.76 17.97 25.10
N CYS A 212 -12.72 18.94 24.18
CA CYS A 212 -12.62 18.65 22.76
C CYS A 212 -11.13 18.69 22.41
N VAL A 213 -10.55 17.52 22.11
CA VAL A 213 -9.21 17.42 21.55
C VAL A 213 -9.26 18.17 20.21
N ASP A 214 -8.45 19.22 20.06
CA ASP A 214 -8.37 20.05 18.85
C ASP A 214 -7.92 19.20 17.64
N PHE A 215 -8.87 18.50 17.01
CA PHE A 215 -8.57 17.75 15.79
C PHE A 215 -8.38 18.74 14.64
N THR A 216 -7.16 18.85 14.14
CA THR A 216 -6.85 19.69 12.95
C THR A 216 -7.60 19.21 11.69
N ARG A 217 -8.06 17.94 11.69
CA ARG A 217 -8.76 17.29 10.57
C ARG A 217 -9.97 16.48 11.03
N MET A 218 -11.04 16.51 10.24
CA MET A 218 -12.28 15.75 10.46
C MET A 218 -12.61 14.90 9.23
N LEU A 219 -13.22 13.73 9.44
CA LEU A 219 -13.71 12.91 8.33
C LEU A 219 -14.65 13.68 7.40
N HIS A 220 -14.57 13.37 6.11
CA HIS A 220 -15.57 13.81 5.16
C HIS A 220 -16.87 13.03 5.36
N THR A 221 -17.93 13.67 5.84
CA THR A 221 -19.25 13.04 5.98
C THR A 221 -20.21 13.54 4.91
N ASN A 222 -20.50 12.70 3.92
CA ASN A 222 -21.57 12.95 2.96
C ASN A 222 -22.19 11.61 2.54
N PRO A 223 -23.41 11.27 3.01
CA PRO A 223 -24.05 9.99 2.69
C PRO A 223 -24.31 9.78 1.18
N SER A 224 -24.42 10.85 0.40
CA SER A 224 -24.67 10.77 -1.05
C SER A 224 -23.43 10.41 -1.88
N ASN A 225 -22.25 10.53 -1.29
CA ASN A 225 -20.99 10.20 -1.94
C ASN A 225 -20.42 8.91 -1.35
N ARG A 226 -20.20 7.91 -2.23
CA ARG A 226 -19.72 6.58 -1.85
C ARG A 226 -18.45 6.64 -0.99
N LEU A 227 -17.49 7.50 -1.34
CA LEU A 227 -16.19 7.59 -0.65
C LEU A 227 -16.27 8.15 0.77
N THR A 228 -17.36 8.84 1.09
CA THR A 228 -17.58 9.53 2.37
C THR A 228 -18.66 8.87 3.22
N THR A 229 -19.01 7.64 2.87
CA THR A 229 -19.77 6.72 3.71
C THR A 229 -18.80 5.95 4.59
N HIS A 230 -19.28 5.37 5.70
CA HIS A 230 -18.47 4.49 6.55
C HIS A 230 -17.74 3.40 5.72
N LYS A 231 -18.47 2.72 4.83
CA LYS A 231 -17.89 1.73 3.91
C LYS A 231 -16.83 2.34 2.99
N GLY A 232 -17.05 3.55 2.50
CA GLY A 232 -16.09 4.31 1.69
C GLY A 232 -14.81 4.65 2.46
N HIS A 233 -14.93 5.05 3.73
CA HIS A 233 -13.78 5.28 4.60
C HIS A 233 -12.95 4.01 4.79
N VAL A 234 -13.60 2.87 5.05
CA VAL A 234 -12.91 1.57 5.15
C VAL A 234 -12.22 1.20 3.85
N GLU A 235 -12.88 1.36 2.70
CA GLU A 235 -12.27 1.15 1.38
C GLU A 235 -11.03 2.04 1.21
N LEU A 236 -11.10 3.34 1.54
CA LEU A 236 -9.95 4.25 1.48
C LEU A 236 -8.79 3.83 2.39
N LEU A 237 -9.07 3.34 3.61
CA LEU A 237 -8.04 2.82 4.51
C LEU A 237 -7.39 1.54 3.97
N GLN A 238 -8.14 0.67 3.32
CA GLN A 238 -7.59 -0.53 2.67
C GLN A 238 -6.64 -0.15 1.52
N GLU A 239 -7.06 0.82 0.69
CA GLU A 239 -6.24 1.34 -0.41
C GLU A 239 -4.95 2.00 0.11
N LEU A 240 -5.04 2.81 1.17
CA LEU A 240 -3.87 3.41 1.83
C LEU A 240 -2.95 2.33 2.44
N SER A 241 -3.53 1.32 3.09
CA SER A 241 -2.76 0.22 3.67
C SER A 241 -1.98 -0.55 2.61
N GLY A 242 -2.61 -0.93 1.50
CA GLY A 242 -1.95 -1.62 0.39
C GLY A 242 -0.88 -0.77 -0.29
N PHE A 243 -1.14 0.54 -0.45
CA PHE A 243 -0.15 1.50 -0.95
C PHE A 243 1.09 1.56 -0.06
N LEU A 244 0.91 1.69 1.26
CA LEU A 244 2.01 1.71 2.24
C LEU A 244 2.80 0.40 2.27
N GLU A 245 2.13 -0.74 2.21
CA GLU A 245 2.76 -2.06 2.21
C GLU A 245 3.73 -2.21 1.02
N VAL A 246 3.29 -1.80 -0.16
CA VAL A 246 4.10 -1.88 -1.39
C VAL A 246 5.30 -0.96 -1.30
N ILE A 247 5.13 0.27 -0.82
CA ILE A 247 6.24 1.21 -0.64
C ILE A 247 7.28 0.67 0.34
N LEU A 248 6.85 0.08 1.45
CA LEU A 248 7.76 -0.52 2.43
C LEU A 248 8.57 -1.68 1.84
N LYS A 249 7.93 -2.53 1.01
CA LYS A 249 8.63 -3.62 0.31
C LYS A 249 9.68 -3.09 -0.65
N GLU A 250 9.35 -2.07 -1.43
CA GLU A 250 10.29 -1.45 -2.38
C GLU A 250 11.47 -0.77 -1.65
N GLN A 251 11.22 -0.12 -0.51
CA GLN A 251 12.30 0.49 0.28
C GLN A 251 13.28 -0.54 0.83
N GLY A 252 12.78 -1.66 1.37
CA GLY A 252 13.64 -2.74 1.85
C GLY A 252 14.50 -3.35 0.74
N GLN A 253 13.97 -3.49 -0.48
CA GLN A 253 14.74 -3.98 -1.63
C GLN A 253 15.85 -3.01 -2.07
N VAL A 254 15.60 -1.70 -2.02
CA VAL A 254 16.61 -0.68 -2.34
C VAL A 254 17.78 -0.73 -1.36
N GLU A 255 17.53 -0.98 -0.08
CA GLU A 255 18.59 -1.15 0.93
C GLU A 255 19.43 -2.41 0.67
N GLU A 256 18.81 -3.54 0.34
CA GLU A 256 19.52 -4.80 0.05
C GLU A 256 20.33 -4.77 -1.25
N GLN A 257 19.90 -4.00 -2.26
CA GLN A 257 20.54 -3.91 -3.57
C GLN A 257 21.62 -2.82 -3.68
N MET A 258 21.77 -1.96 -2.66
CA MET A 258 22.76 -0.89 -2.71
C MET A 258 24.18 -1.46 -2.63
N PRO A 259 25.08 -1.17 -3.60
CA PRO A 259 26.46 -1.63 -3.52
C PRO A 259 27.13 -1.13 -2.23
N LEU A 260 27.81 -2.03 -1.51
CA LEU A 260 28.53 -1.74 -0.25
C LEU A 260 29.42 -0.48 -0.35
N THR A 261 30.04 -0.25 -1.51
CA THR A 261 30.87 0.94 -1.75
C THR A 261 30.11 2.25 -1.75
N VAL A 262 28.83 2.26 -2.14
CA VAL A 262 27.95 3.43 -2.07
C VAL A 262 27.50 3.65 -0.63
N TRP A 263 27.13 2.58 0.07
CA TRP A 263 26.71 2.62 1.46
C TRP A 263 27.82 3.11 2.40
N GLU A 264 29.04 2.58 2.26
CA GLU A 264 30.23 2.99 3.01
C GLU A 264 30.56 4.48 2.78
N ARG A 265 30.41 4.97 1.54
CA ARG A 265 30.68 6.37 1.19
C ARG A 265 29.61 7.33 1.73
N LEU A 266 28.36 6.88 1.81
CA LEU A 266 27.24 7.64 2.35
C LEU A 266 27.34 7.77 3.88
N MET A 267 27.72 6.69 4.56
CA MET A 267 27.93 6.67 6.01
C MET A 267 29.18 7.44 6.45
N ALA A 268 30.21 7.52 5.59
CA ALA A 268 31.45 8.25 5.87
C ALA A 268 31.32 9.79 5.74
N GLY A 269 30.17 10.33 5.30
CA GLY A 269 29.95 11.77 5.15
C GLY A 269 30.92 12.48 4.18
N SER A 270 31.65 11.72 3.35
CA SER A 270 32.82 12.18 2.61
C SER A 270 32.49 12.67 1.19
N LEU A 271 31.52 13.59 1.09
CA LEU A 271 31.30 14.32 -0.16
C LEU A 271 31.78 15.76 -0.01
N ALA A 272 32.87 16.07 -0.71
CA ALA A 272 33.20 17.45 -1.04
C ALA A 272 32.11 18.01 -1.98
N PRO A 273 31.59 19.23 -1.75
CA PRO A 273 30.52 19.78 -2.56
C PRO A 273 31.08 20.38 -3.86
N THR A 274 31.52 19.55 -4.80
CA THR A 274 31.71 19.98 -6.20
C THR A 274 31.44 18.84 -7.16
N SER A 275 30.53 19.09 -8.11
CA SER A 275 30.05 18.24 -9.23
C SER A 275 28.99 17.17 -8.96
N TRP A 276 28.18 17.29 -7.91
CA TRP A 276 26.84 16.70 -7.97
C TRP A 276 25.98 17.58 -8.90
N GLY A 277 25.73 17.09 -10.12
CA GLY A 277 24.72 17.69 -10.98
C GLY A 277 23.38 17.73 -10.24
N SER A 278 22.63 18.82 -10.41
CA SER A 278 21.35 19.07 -9.72
C SER A 278 20.31 17.95 -9.90
N THR A 279 20.50 17.06 -10.88
CA THR A 279 19.61 15.95 -11.22
C THR A 279 19.67 14.77 -10.24
N ASP A 280 20.81 14.43 -9.64
CA ASP A 280 20.92 13.20 -8.82
C ASP A 280 20.45 13.39 -7.36
N ARG A 281 20.57 14.62 -6.83
CA ARG A 281 20.09 14.92 -5.47
C ARG A 281 18.56 14.89 -5.40
N ASP A 282 17.87 15.41 -6.43
CA ASP A 282 16.41 15.31 -6.59
C ASP A 282 15.95 13.86 -6.82
N THR A 283 16.81 13.01 -7.41
CA THR A 283 16.54 11.59 -7.62
C THR A 283 16.54 10.83 -6.29
N MET A 284 17.53 11.09 -5.42
CA MET A 284 17.63 10.48 -4.08
C MET A 284 16.55 11.00 -3.10
N GLN A 285 16.24 12.31 -3.14
CA GLN A 285 15.30 12.96 -2.21
C GLN A 285 13.83 12.53 -2.42
N ASN A 286 13.53 11.95 -3.58
CA ASN A 286 12.23 11.35 -3.89
C ASN A 286 12.21 9.83 -3.72
N THR A 287 13.34 9.18 -3.42
CA THR A 287 13.40 7.71 -3.39
C THR A 287 12.74 7.14 -2.12
N TRP A 288 12.77 7.87 -1.00
CA TRP A 288 12.28 7.39 0.29
C TRP A 288 11.05 8.17 0.79
N LEU A 289 10.09 7.41 1.33
CA LEU A 289 8.92 7.94 2.01
C LEU A 289 9.38 8.62 3.30
N PHE A 290 9.01 9.88 3.49
CA PHE A 290 9.43 10.73 4.60
C PHE A 290 10.95 10.78 4.79
N SER A 291 11.66 11.33 3.81
CA SER A 291 13.11 11.60 3.94
C SER A 291 13.47 12.54 5.09
N ASP A 292 12.48 13.25 5.65
CA ASP A 292 12.58 14.10 6.83
C ASP A 292 11.63 13.59 7.93
N PRO A 293 12.13 13.26 9.14
CA PRO A 293 11.30 12.84 10.27
C PRO A 293 10.16 13.80 10.62
N GLN A 294 10.29 15.10 10.36
CA GLN A 294 9.22 16.08 10.61
C GLN A 294 8.02 15.86 9.68
N GLN A 295 8.25 15.42 8.44
CA GLN A 295 7.17 15.09 7.51
C GLN A 295 6.39 13.86 7.97
N LEU A 296 7.11 12.86 8.50
CA LEU A 296 6.50 11.68 9.11
C LEU A 296 5.67 12.08 10.33
N GLU A 297 6.24 12.87 11.25
CA GLU A 297 5.53 13.31 12.45
C GLU A 297 4.23 14.05 12.09
N LYS A 298 4.30 14.99 11.14
CA LYS A 298 3.11 15.71 10.66
C LYS A 298 2.08 14.78 10.03
N PHE A 299 2.53 13.81 9.23
CA PHE A 299 1.62 12.82 8.63
C PHE A 299 0.94 11.97 9.70
N VAL A 300 1.67 11.51 10.72
CA VAL A 300 1.12 10.74 11.85
C VAL A 300 0.12 11.58 12.65
N GLN A 301 0.43 12.85 12.91
CA GLN A 301 -0.49 13.80 13.55
C GLN A 301 -1.79 13.97 12.76
N ASP A 302 -1.72 13.95 11.42
CA ASP A 302 -2.86 14.08 10.54
C ASP A 302 -3.69 12.77 10.42
N ILE A 303 -3.05 11.61 10.24
CA ILE A 303 -3.74 10.34 9.92
C ILE A 303 -4.27 9.61 11.15
N VAL A 304 -3.53 9.60 12.26
CA VAL A 304 -3.90 8.80 13.45
C VAL A 304 -5.27 9.20 14.01
N PRO A 305 -5.60 10.50 14.17
CA PRO A 305 -6.94 10.90 14.57
C PRO A 305 -8.04 10.40 13.63
N LEU A 306 -7.79 10.37 12.32
CA LEU A 306 -8.76 9.91 11.33
C LEU A 306 -9.00 8.41 11.45
N LEU A 307 -7.96 7.61 11.70
CA LEU A 307 -8.11 6.16 11.96
C LEU A 307 -9.08 5.91 13.13
N PHE A 308 -8.94 6.67 14.22
CA PHE A 308 -9.82 6.53 15.38
C PHE A 308 -11.22 7.11 15.16
N GLN A 309 -11.37 8.13 14.31
CA GLN A 309 -12.70 8.58 13.88
C GLN A 309 -13.41 7.51 13.06
N VAL A 310 -12.71 6.83 12.13
CA VAL A 310 -13.29 5.70 11.37
C VAL A 310 -13.63 4.53 12.29
N TRP A 311 -12.79 4.23 13.28
CA TRP A 311 -13.11 3.23 14.29
C TRP A 311 -14.40 3.57 15.06
N ALA A 312 -14.56 4.82 15.48
CA ALA A 312 -15.75 5.25 16.24
C ALA A 312 -17.07 5.05 15.47
N GLU A 313 -17.04 5.04 14.13
CA GLU A 313 -18.21 4.74 13.28
C GLU A 313 -18.69 3.28 13.40
N VAL A 314 -17.78 2.34 13.72
CA VAL A 314 -18.05 0.89 13.81
C VAL A 314 -17.89 0.28 15.20
N ASP A 315 -17.41 1.06 16.17
CA ASP A 315 -17.18 0.57 17.52
C ASP A 315 -18.49 0.01 18.11
N PRO A 316 -18.54 -1.28 18.48
CA PRO A 316 -19.74 -1.87 19.06
C PRO A 316 -20.27 -1.11 20.28
N LYS A 317 -19.38 -0.48 21.06
CA LYS A 317 -19.72 0.30 22.26
C LYS A 317 -20.56 1.53 21.97
N ASN A 318 -20.51 2.05 20.74
CA ASN A 318 -21.25 3.24 20.34
C ASN A 318 -22.64 2.92 19.78
N HIS A 319 -22.96 1.65 19.53
CA HIS A 319 -24.23 1.22 18.96
C HIS A 319 -25.15 0.65 20.05
N GLU A 320 -26.21 1.39 20.39
CA GLU A 320 -27.22 0.95 21.35
C GLU A 320 -27.87 -0.37 20.88
N GLY A 321 -27.75 -1.44 21.68
CA GLY A 321 -28.44 -2.73 21.45
C GLY A 321 -27.55 -3.93 21.04
N MET A 322 -26.22 -3.81 21.03
CA MET A 322 -25.33 -4.98 20.94
C MET A 322 -25.28 -5.74 22.28
N GLU A 323 -25.40 -7.07 22.25
CA GLU A 323 -25.39 -7.92 23.45
C GLU A 323 -24.00 -8.00 24.14
N GLU A 324 -22.91 -7.73 23.40
CA GLU A 324 -21.53 -7.73 23.91
C GLU A 324 -20.68 -6.61 23.28
N ASP A 325 -20.01 -5.81 24.11
CA ASP A 325 -19.15 -4.67 23.73
C ASP A 325 -17.97 -5.03 22.80
N ASN A 326 -17.65 -6.32 22.64
CA ASN A 326 -16.49 -6.82 21.90
C ASN A 326 -16.88 -7.61 20.63
N LEU A 327 -18.17 -7.64 20.27
CA LEU A 327 -18.68 -8.42 19.14
C LEU A 327 -18.72 -7.56 17.86
N LEU A 328 -17.88 -7.93 16.88
CA LEU A 328 -17.74 -7.18 15.63
C LEU A 328 -18.61 -7.77 14.52
N ASN A 329 -19.25 -6.88 13.76
CA ASN A 329 -19.83 -7.20 12.47
C ASN A 329 -18.75 -7.26 11.36
N GLU A 330 -19.12 -7.67 10.15
CA GLU A 330 -18.15 -7.83 9.04
C GLU A 330 -17.45 -6.51 8.65
N GLU A 331 -18.14 -5.38 8.80
CA GLU A 331 -17.58 -4.06 8.50
C GLU A 331 -16.57 -3.62 9.57
N GLY A 332 -16.88 -3.82 10.85
CA GLY A 332 -15.99 -3.54 11.99
C GLY A 332 -14.73 -4.38 11.95
N VAL A 333 -14.81 -5.66 11.54
CA VAL A 333 -13.64 -6.51 11.29
C VAL A 333 -12.74 -5.91 10.21
N LYS A 334 -13.31 -5.46 9.09
CA LYS A 334 -12.55 -4.85 7.98
C LYS A 334 -11.93 -3.52 8.36
N ALA A 335 -12.68 -2.68 9.07
CA ALA A 335 -12.22 -1.39 9.57
C ALA A 335 -11.03 -1.57 10.53
N LEU A 336 -11.20 -2.40 11.56
CA LEU A 336 -10.14 -2.67 12.54
C LEU A 336 -8.91 -3.28 11.88
N SER A 337 -9.08 -4.24 10.98
CA SER A 337 -7.96 -4.82 10.22
C SER A 337 -7.15 -3.75 9.47
N SER A 338 -7.84 -2.83 8.80
CA SER A 338 -7.20 -1.78 8.00
C SER A 338 -6.47 -0.78 8.88
N ILE A 339 -7.07 -0.40 10.00
CA ILE A 339 -6.46 0.48 11.01
C ILE A 339 -5.20 -0.14 11.60
N LEU A 340 -5.27 -1.41 12.05
CA LEU A 340 -4.13 -2.12 12.62
C LEU A 340 -2.99 -2.27 11.61
N ASN A 341 -3.29 -2.56 10.35
CA ASN A 341 -2.28 -2.64 9.29
C ASN A 341 -1.62 -1.29 9.03
N ILE A 342 -2.39 -0.19 8.96
CA ILE A 342 -1.82 1.16 8.82
C ILE A 342 -0.92 1.49 10.01
N ILE A 343 -1.34 1.20 11.25
CA ILE A 343 -0.51 1.42 12.44
C ILE A 343 0.80 0.60 12.36
N ALA A 344 0.74 -0.67 11.94
CA ALA A 344 1.92 -1.50 11.77
C ALA A 344 2.87 -0.95 10.69
N HIS A 345 2.32 -0.44 9.58
CA HIS A 345 3.10 0.23 8.55
C HIS A 345 3.73 1.52 9.08
N LEU A 346 2.99 2.35 9.81
CA LEU A 346 3.52 3.56 10.45
C LEU A 346 4.67 3.24 11.41
N MET A 347 4.55 2.20 12.23
CA MET A 347 5.64 1.74 13.09
C MET A 347 6.89 1.33 12.29
N SER A 348 6.70 0.59 11.21
CA SER A 348 7.81 0.16 10.33
C SER A 348 8.48 1.36 9.66
N ILE A 349 7.69 2.32 9.17
CA ILE A 349 8.17 3.57 8.57
C ILE A 349 8.92 4.40 9.62
N THR A 350 8.39 4.55 10.83
CA THR A 350 9.08 5.23 11.93
C THR A 350 10.44 4.60 12.18
N GLN A 351 10.51 3.27 12.27
CA GLN A 351 11.77 2.56 12.49
C GLN A 351 12.78 2.81 11.37
N LEU A 352 12.34 2.82 10.10
CA LEU A 352 13.20 3.11 8.95
C LEU A 352 13.68 4.58 8.95
N CYS A 353 12.79 5.53 9.17
CA CYS A 353 13.09 6.96 9.10
C CYS A 353 13.95 7.44 10.28
N THR A 354 13.71 6.95 11.50
CA THR A 354 14.41 7.43 12.71
C THR A 354 15.56 6.53 13.14
N LYS A 355 15.63 5.29 12.62
CA LYS A 355 16.55 4.22 13.07
C LYS A 355 16.39 3.85 14.56
N GLN A 356 15.28 4.24 15.18
CA GLN A 356 14.94 3.93 16.57
C GLN A 356 13.74 2.99 16.61
N GLN A 357 13.57 2.26 17.71
CA GLN A 357 12.33 1.50 17.89
C GLN A 357 11.15 2.47 18.06
N PRO A 358 9.94 2.18 17.54
CA PRO A 358 8.80 3.08 17.68
C PRO A 358 8.48 3.47 19.13
N LYS A 359 8.75 2.56 20.08
CA LYS A 359 8.60 2.78 21.53
C LYS A 359 9.56 3.82 22.12
N GLU A 360 10.67 4.11 21.45
CA GLU A 360 11.69 5.08 21.85
C GLU A 360 11.36 6.49 21.32
N CYS A 361 10.41 6.60 20.39
CA CYS A 361 9.95 7.87 19.82
C CYS A 361 8.79 8.43 20.64
N ASP A 362 9.07 9.29 21.63
CA ASP A 362 8.07 9.87 22.53
C ASP A 362 6.88 10.51 21.79
N TRP A 363 7.14 11.29 20.74
CA TRP A 363 6.10 11.96 19.94
C TRP A 363 5.12 10.95 19.31
N PHE A 364 5.63 9.78 18.88
CA PHE A 364 4.84 8.74 18.23
C PHE A 364 3.98 8.00 19.26
N VAL A 365 4.60 7.61 20.37
CA VAL A 365 3.92 6.93 21.48
C VAL A 365 2.83 7.82 22.08
N GLN A 366 3.12 9.10 22.33
CA GLN A 366 2.15 10.04 22.88
C GLN A 366 0.92 10.21 21.99
N GLN A 367 1.12 10.28 20.66
CA GLN A 367 0.03 10.46 19.70
C GLN A 367 -0.89 9.23 19.59
N LEU A 368 -0.30 8.02 19.66
CA LEU A 368 -1.02 6.78 19.39
C LEU A 368 -1.52 6.07 20.66
N ASN A 369 -0.70 6.00 21.71
CA ASN A 369 -0.92 5.07 22.84
C ASN A 369 -2.22 5.35 23.60
N SER A 370 -2.48 6.62 23.97
CA SER A 370 -3.66 6.99 24.75
C SER A 370 -4.97 6.60 24.05
N GLN A 371 -5.08 6.86 22.74
CA GLN A 371 -6.24 6.51 21.93
C GLN A 371 -6.31 5.01 21.65
N TYR A 372 -5.18 4.37 21.37
CA TYR A 372 -5.10 2.94 21.11
C TYR A 372 -5.56 2.12 22.32
N MET A 373 -5.05 2.45 23.51
CA MET A 373 -5.37 1.73 24.74
C MET A 373 -6.82 1.95 25.18
N SER A 374 -7.33 3.18 25.09
CA SER A 374 -8.69 3.50 25.53
C SER A 374 -9.78 3.05 24.54
N LYS A 375 -9.59 3.27 23.23
CA LYS A 375 -10.64 3.05 22.23
C LYS A 375 -10.62 1.66 21.60
N ILE A 376 -9.44 1.10 21.32
CA ILE A 376 -9.30 -0.20 20.63
C ILE A 376 -8.98 -1.31 21.62
N MET A 377 -7.95 -1.16 22.47
CA MET A 377 -7.57 -2.24 23.40
C MET A 377 -8.60 -2.54 24.47
N SER A 378 -9.47 -1.58 24.79
CA SER A 378 -10.54 -1.79 25.77
C SER A 378 -11.57 -2.83 25.33
N GLY A 379 -11.66 -3.15 24.04
CA GLY A 379 -12.51 -4.22 23.49
C GLY A 379 -11.79 -5.56 23.32
N PHE A 380 -10.54 -5.70 23.76
CA PHE A 380 -9.79 -6.93 23.61
C PHE A 380 -10.22 -8.01 24.63
N PRO A 381 -10.38 -9.28 24.21
CA PRO A 381 -10.34 -9.78 22.83
C PRO A 381 -11.67 -9.59 22.08
N TYR A 382 -11.60 -9.35 20.76
CA TYR A 382 -12.75 -9.19 19.88
C TYR A 382 -13.28 -10.53 19.34
N TYR A 383 -14.58 -10.56 19.05
CA TYR A 383 -15.32 -11.71 18.54
C TYR A 383 -16.08 -11.37 17.24
N ARG A 384 -16.56 -12.39 16.54
CA ARG A 384 -17.44 -12.27 15.35
C ARG A 384 -18.46 -13.39 15.30
N HIS A 385 -19.60 -13.13 14.67
CA HIS A 385 -20.55 -14.20 14.32
C HIS A 385 -20.05 -15.04 13.15
N THR A 386 -20.23 -16.37 13.23
CA THR A 386 -20.05 -17.23 12.05
C THR A 386 -21.37 -17.44 11.31
N SER A 387 -21.46 -16.98 10.07
CA SER A 387 -22.49 -17.46 9.14
C SER A 387 -22.00 -18.75 8.47
N ARG A 388 -22.67 -19.88 8.69
CA ARG A 388 -22.39 -21.10 7.90
C ARG A 388 -22.81 -20.85 6.45
N MET A 389 -21.86 -20.96 5.52
CA MET A 389 -22.17 -21.05 4.10
C MET A 389 -23.14 -22.22 3.86
N LYS A 390 -24.37 -21.92 3.45
CA LYS A 390 -25.31 -22.94 2.95
C LYS A 390 -24.71 -23.57 1.69
N ILE A 391 -24.03 -24.70 1.85
CA ILE A 391 -23.71 -25.59 0.73
C ILE A 391 -25.05 -25.95 0.08
N LYS A 392 -25.29 -25.45 -1.14
CA LYS A 392 -26.45 -25.81 -1.97
C LYS A 392 -26.41 -27.32 -2.25
N LYS A 393 -26.97 -28.14 -1.36
CA LYS A 393 -27.32 -29.52 -1.71
C LYS A 393 -28.45 -29.46 -2.73
N ARG A 394 -28.19 -30.06 -3.90
CA ARG A 394 -29.16 -30.28 -4.98
C ARG A 394 -30.44 -30.91 -4.40
N LYS A 395 -31.59 -30.31 -4.71
CA LYS A 395 -32.93 -30.83 -4.37
C LYS A 395 -33.10 -32.25 -4.91
N ASN A 396 -33.51 -33.18 -4.06
CA ASN A 396 -34.46 -34.22 -4.45
C ASN A 396 -35.28 -34.77 -3.27
N LYS A 397 -36.61 -34.69 -3.46
CA LYS A 397 -37.77 -35.29 -2.80
C LYS A 397 -38.17 -34.95 -1.35
N PRO A 398 -39.49 -34.91 -1.06
CA PRO A 398 -40.05 -34.50 0.22
C PRO A 398 -40.37 -35.71 1.10
N THR A 399 -40.13 -35.58 2.41
CA THR A 399 -40.84 -36.35 3.43
C THR A 399 -41.00 -35.50 4.67
N ASP A 400 -42.18 -35.62 5.26
CA ASP A 400 -42.75 -34.84 6.35
C ASP A 400 -42.00 -34.88 7.68
N LYS A 401 -42.14 -33.76 8.41
CA LYS A 401 -42.05 -33.57 9.87
C LYS A 401 -40.73 -33.89 10.57
N ALA A 402 -39.99 -32.83 10.88
CA ALA A 402 -39.43 -32.61 12.21
C ALA A 402 -39.24 -31.09 12.42
N GLU A 403 -39.97 -30.55 13.39
CA GLU A 403 -39.60 -29.29 14.06
C GLU A 403 -38.30 -29.56 14.82
N GLU A 404 -37.21 -28.91 14.45
CA GLU A 404 -36.07 -28.70 15.35
C GLU A 404 -35.50 -27.30 15.11
N ASN A 405 -35.80 -26.43 16.06
CA ASN A 405 -35.09 -25.17 16.29
C ASN A 405 -33.61 -25.48 16.55
N MET A 406 -32.71 -24.99 15.69
CA MET A 406 -31.28 -24.83 16.02
C MET A 406 -30.69 -23.68 15.17
N GLU A 407 -30.92 -22.45 15.61
CA GLU A 407 -30.09 -21.30 15.23
C GLU A 407 -28.87 -21.25 16.16
N ASP A 408 -27.89 -22.14 15.95
CA ASP A 408 -26.62 -22.08 16.66
C ASP A 408 -25.70 -21.04 15.98
N HIS A 409 -25.89 -19.77 16.31
CA HIS A 409 -24.97 -18.68 15.94
C HIS A 409 -23.69 -18.76 16.80
N SER A 410 -22.77 -19.69 16.50
CA SER A 410 -21.53 -19.79 17.29
C SER A 410 -20.70 -18.49 17.16
N ILE A 411 -20.56 -17.75 18.25
CA ILE A 411 -19.65 -16.60 18.37
C ILE A 411 -18.21 -17.16 18.41
N ARG A 412 -17.28 -16.53 17.66
CA ARG A 412 -15.87 -16.96 17.61
C ARG A 412 -14.89 -15.80 17.73
N HIS A 413 -13.69 -16.07 18.24
CA HIS A 413 -12.61 -15.10 18.31
C HIS A 413 -12.13 -14.66 16.92
N CYS A 414 -11.80 -13.38 16.80
CA CYS A 414 -11.07 -12.84 15.65
C CYS A 414 -9.56 -13.05 15.83
N ASN A 415 -9.10 -14.32 15.81
CA ASN A 415 -7.72 -14.70 16.19
C ASN A 415 -6.64 -13.87 15.50
N HIS A 416 -6.72 -13.70 14.17
CA HIS A 416 -5.78 -12.88 13.41
C HIS A 416 -5.72 -11.43 13.93
N LEU A 417 -6.88 -10.77 14.07
CA LEU A 417 -6.96 -9.39 14.54
C LEU A 417 -6.43 -9.24 15.97
N ASN A 418 -6.87 -10.12 16.87
CA ASN A 418 -6.50 -10.09 18.27
C ASN A 418 -4.98 -10.31 18.45
N VAL A 419 -4.37 -11.20 17.68
CA VAL A 419 -2.91 -11.40 17.68
C VAL A 419 -2.17 -10.15 17.18
N THR A 420 -2.62 -9.56 16.06
CA THR A 420 -2.02 -8.32 15.54
C THR A 420 -2.15 -7.17 16.55
N LEU A 421 -3.33 -7.01 17.13
CA LEU A 421 -3.62 -5.99 18.14
C LEU A 421 -2.76 -6.17 19.40
N ALA A 422 -2.61 -7.39 19.90
CA ALA A 422 -1.72 -7.68 21.02
C ALA A 422 -0.24 -7.41 20.66
N SER A 423 0.19 -7.77 19.45
CA SER A 423 1.55 -7.53 18.97
C SER A 423 1.88 -6.04 18.78
N LEU A 424 0.89 -5.19 18.52
CA LEU A 424 1.07 -3.74 18.48
C LEU A 424 1.05 -3.13 19.89
N ALA A 425 0.20 -3.64 20.77
CA ALA A 425 0.10 -3.18 22.16
C ALA A 425 1.43 -3.29 22.91
N ILE A 426 2.17 -4.39 22.74
CA ILE A 426 3.49 -4.58 23.36
C ILE A 426 4.54 -3.56 22.92
N GLN A 427 4.37 -2.93 21.75
CA GLN A 427 5.27 -1.88 21.25
C GLN A 427 4.89 -0.49 21.76
N LEU A 428 3.72 -0.34 22.39
CA LEU A 428 3.19 0.93 22.89
C LEU A 428 3.18 1.00 24.42
N SER A 429 3.96 0.16 25.11
CA SER A 429 4.02 0.08 26.58
C SER A 429 2.65 -0.21 27.19
N PRO A 430 2.20 -1.47 27.18
CA PRO A 430 0.85 -1.85 27.60
C PRO A 430 0.61 -1.68 29.11
N SER A 431 -0.66 -1.58 29.50
CA SER A 431 -1.06 -1.55 30.92
C SER A 431 -0.97 -2.93 31.58
N SER A 432 -0.88 -2.99 32.91
CA SER A 432 -0.86 -4.26 33.65
C SER A 432 -2.12 -5.12 33.43
N HIS A 433 -3.28 -4.50 33.28
CA HIS A 433 -4.54 -5.22 33.01
C HIS A 433 -4.58 -5.88 31.62
N PHE A 434 -3.78 -5.40 30.65
CA PHE A 434 -3.64 -6.07 29.36
C PHE A 434 -2.93 -7.42 29.51
N GLN A 435 -1.95 -7.53 30.40
CA GLN A 435 -1.12 -8.73 30.56
C GLN A 435 -1.97 -9.97 30.89
N GLU A 436 -2.80 -9.90 31.93
CA GLU A 436 -3.65 -11.02 32.37
C GLU A 436 -4.59 -11.52 31.25
N LYS A 437 -5.25 -10.58 30.55
CA LYS A 437 -6.14 -10.88 29.42
C LYS A 437 -5.36 -11.47 28.24
N ALA A 438 -4.18 -10.94 27.95
CA ALA A 438 -3.32 -11.42 26.87
C ALA A 438 -2.78 -12.82 27.14
N VAL A 439 -2.37 -13.12 28.38
CA VAL A 439 -1.95 -14.48 28.80
C VAL A 439 -3.07 -15.48 28.56
N THR A 440 -4.27 -15.17 29.07
CA THR A 440 -5.45 -16.05 28.92
C THR A 440 -5.81 -16.26 27.44
N PHE A 441 -5.80 -15.20 26.64
CA PHE A 441 -6.10 -15.28 25.22
C PHE A 441 -5.05 -16.09 24.44
N MET A 442 -3.75 -15.83 24.64
CA MET A 442 -2.67 -16.51 23.93
C MET A 442 -2.65 -18.01 24.25
N SER A 443 -2.85 -18.39 25.51
CA SER A 443 -2.98 -19.81 25.89
C SER A 443 -4.16 -20.47 25.18
N LYS A 444 -5.34 -19.83 25.13
CA LYS A 444 -6.51 -20.36 24.40
C LYS A 444 -6.25 -20.53 22.90
N VAL A 445 -5.64 -19.53 22.25
CA VAL A 445 -5.32 -19.56 20.81
C VAL A 445 -4.35 -20.69 20.48
N LEU A 446 -3.33 -20.91 21.30
CA LEU A 446 -2.34 -21.97 21.08
C LEU A 446 -2.92 -23.37 21.32
N LEU A 447 -3.87 -23.52 22.25
CA LEU A 447 -4.51 -24.79 22.55
C LEU A 447 -5.57 -25.20 21.52
N ASP A 448 -6.20 -24.24 20.84
CA ASP A 448 -7.18 -24.50 19.80
C ASP A 448 -6.53 -25.10 18.54
N LYS A 449 -6.99 -26.29 18.15
CA LYS A 449 -6.45 -27.06 17.01
C LYS A 449 -7.06 -26.65 15.67
N THR A 450 -8.17 -25.93 15.68
CA THR A 450 -9.01 -25.74 14.49
C THR A 450 -8.59 -24.56 13.62
N HIS A 451 -7.73 -23.68 14.15
CA HIS A 451 -7.39 -22.40 13.52
C HIS A 451 -5.86 -22.22 13.33
N ASP A 452 -5.09 -23.32 13.31
CA ASP A 452 -3.65 -23.28 13.05
C ASP A 452 -3.34 -22.72 11.65
N GLY A 453 -2.70 -21.55 11.61
CA GLY A 453 -2.36 -20.84 10.36
C GLY A 453 -3.30 -19.68 10.02
N GLU A 454 -4.38 -19.44 10.79
CA GLU A 454 -5.21 -18.25 10.60
C GLU A 454 -4.56 -16.96 11.15
N TYR A 455 -3.61 -17.10 12.06
CA TYR A 455 -2.89 -16.01 12.71
C TYR A 455 -1.39 -16.06 12.38
N ASN A 456 -0.72 -14.91 12.50
CA ASN A 456 0.72 -14.80 12.26
C ASN A 456 1.49 -15.36 13.48
N MET A 457 2.13 -16.54 13.33
CA MET A 457 2.89 -17.16 14.42
C MET A 457 4.07 -16.32 14.90
N GLY A 458 4.72 -15.55 14.01
CA GLY A 458 5.79 -14.64 14.40
C GLY A 458 5.30 -13.54 15.34
N ALA A 459 4.09 -13.02 15.11
CA ALA A 459 3.46 -12.05 16.01
C ALA A 459 3.08 -12.71 17.36
N VAL A 460 2.57 -13.94 17.34
CA VAL A 460 2.29 -14.71 18.58
C VAL A 460 3.57 -14.87 19.41
N VAL A 461 4.67 -15.33 18.80
CA VAL A 461 5.95 -15.51 19.50
C VAL A 461 6.46 -14.19 20.07
N LYS A 462 6.37 -13.08 19.35
CA LYS A 462 6.73 -11.74 19.87
C LYS A 462 5.93 -11.38 21.13
N VAL A 463 4.62 -11.63 21.13
CA VAL A 463 3.76 -11.39 22.30
C VAL A 463 4.13 -12.33 23.44
N LEU A 464 4.30 -13.63 23.19
CA LEU A 464 4.70 -14.61 24.21
C LEU A 464 6.01 -14.22 24.89
N LEU A 465 7.02 -13.82 24.12
CA LEU A 465 8.32 -13.41 24.67
C LEU A 465 8.21 -12.17 25.55
N HIS A 466 7.37 -11.20 25.16
CA HIS A 466 7.12 -10.01 25.99
C HIS A 466 6.37 -10.36 27.28
N LEU A 467 5.34 -11.22 27.20
CA LEU A 467 4.57 -11.66 28.36
C LEU A 467 5.44 -12.47 29.32
N LEU A 468 6.27 -13.40 28.83
CA LEU A 468 7.15 -14.21 29.66
C LEU A 468 8.17 -13.40 30.47
N ALA A 469 8.60 -12.24 29.95
CA ALA A 469 9.53 -11.37 30.67
C ALA A 469 8.89 -10.66 31.88
N GLN A 470 7.55 -10.62 31.96
CA GLN A 470 6.79 -9.89 32.98
C GLN A 470 5.83 -10.78 33.77
N ALA A 471 5.62 -12.01 33.33
CA ALA A 471 4.70 -12.97 33.91
C ALA A 471 5.20 -13.49 35.25
N ASP A 472 4.26 -13.83 36.13
CA ASP A 472 4.58 -14.65 37.30
C ASP A 472 4.89 -16.11 36.89
N GLU A 473 5.32 -16.92 37.87
CA GLU A 473 5.73 -18.31 37.60
C GLU A 473 4.59 -19.19 37.06
N GLN A 474 3.35 -18.95 37.51
CA GLN A 474 2.19 -19.74 37.08
C GLN A 474 1.74 -19.36 35.67
N GLU A 475 1.68 -18.05 35.38
CA GLU A 475 1.38 -17.51 34.06
C GLU A 475 2.43 -17.97 33.04
N ALA A 476 3.70 -17.88 33.40
CA ALA A 476 4.79 -18.30 32.53
C ALA A 476 4.76 -19.81 32.25
N GLU A 477 4.49 -20.65 33.25
CA GLU A 477 4.30 -22.09 33.04
C GLU A 477 3.12 -22.39 32.12
N SER A 478 1.99 -21.70 32.29
CA SER A 478 0.80 -21.83 31.43
C SER A 478 1.08 -21.48 29.97
N LEU A 479 1.79 -20.37 29.74
CA LEU A 479 2.20 -19.93 28.40
C LEU A 479 3.14 -20.94 27.73
N VAL A 480 4.17 -21.39 28.45
CA VAL A 480 5.14 -22.37 27.93
C VAL A 480 4.47 -23.72 27.65
N SER A 481 3.57 -24.17 28.52
CA SER A 481 2.79 -25.41 28.32
C SER A 481 1.88 -25.33 27.08
N SER A 482 1.21 -24.20 26.90
CA SER A 482 0.36 -23.95 25.73
C SER A 482 1.18 -23.89 24.43
N ALA A 483 2.33 -23.21 24.45
CA ALA A 483 3.26 -23.13 23.34
C ALA A 483 3.86 -24.50 22.99
N PHE A 484 4.22 -25.31 23.99
CA PHE A 484 4.68 -26.69 23.79
C PHE A 484 3.59 -27.56 23.15
N THR A 485 2.35 -27.44 23.63
CA THR A 485 1.21 -28.20 23.09
C THR A 485 0.98 -27.87 21.61
N CYS A 486 1.06 -26.58 21.25
CA CYS A 486 1.02 -26.13 19.85
C CYS A 486 2.22 -26.68 19.05
N TYR A 487 3.44 -26.57 19.58
CA TYR A 487 4.66 -27.10 18.95
C TYR A 487 4.56 -28.61 18.66
N LYS A 488 4.05 -29.40 19.60
CA LYS A 488 3.86 -30.85 19.44
C LYS A 488 2.81 -31.18 18.38
N ARG A 489 1.79 -30.34 18.22
CA ARG A 489 0.70 -30.50 17.25
C ARG A 489 1.13 -30.16 15.82
N LEU A 490 1.96 -29.14 15.63
CA LEU A 490 2.37 -28.67 14.31
C LEU A 490 3.30 -29.67 13.59
N HIS A 491 3.18 -29.72 12.26
CA HIS A 491 4.02 -30.56 11.42
C HIS A 491 5.52 -30.14 11.52
N PRO A 492 6.48 -31.10 11.60
CA PRO A 492 7.90 -30.78 11.77
C PRO A 492 8.51 -29.82 10.76
N LEU A 493 8.01 -29.82 9.52
CA LEU A 493 8.50 -28.95 8.45
C LEU A 493 7.82 -27.56 8.39
N ARG A 494 6.85 -27.24 9.26
CA ARG A 494 6.24 -25.90 9.28
C ARG A 494 7.20 -24.88 9.90
N LYS A 495 7.41 -23.74 9.21
CA LYS A 495 8.18 -22.59 9.73
C LYS A 495 7.63 -22.05 11.04
N ASP A 496 6.31 -22.12 11.24
CA ASP A 496 5.67 -21.72 12.51
C ASP A 496 6.23 -22.47 13.71
N ARG A 497 6.57 -23.75 13.51
CA ARG A 497 7.11 -24.62 14.53
C ARG A 497 8.51 -24.22 14.97
N THR A 498 9.34 -23.77 14.02
CA THR A 498 10.68 -23.24 14.33
C THR A 498 10.61 -21.92 15.08
N LEU A 499 9.60 -21.08 14.81
CA LEU A 499 9.42 -19.82 15.55
C LEU A 499 9.10 -20.07 17.03
N LEU A 500 8.29 -21.09 17.34
CA LEU A 500 7.96 -21.45 18.72
C LEU A 500 9.18 -21.87 19.55
N LEU A 501 10.27 -22.33 18.92
CA LEU A 501 11.51 -22.67 19.65
C LEU A 501 12.14 -21.46 20.33
N GLN A 502 11.87 -20.24 19.86
CA GLN A 502 12.34 -19.02 20.54
C GLN A 502 11.74 -18.89 21.94
N VAL A 503 10.51 -19.38 22.14
CA VAL A 503 9.85 -19.42 23.45
C VAL A 503 10.57 -20.39 24.39
N LEU A 504 10.95 -21.57 23.87
CA LEU A 504 11.75 -22.55 24.62
C LEU A 504 13.10 -21.96 25.03
N LEU A 505 13.82 -21.34 24.09
CA LEU A 505 15.12 -20.72 24.35
C LEU A 505 15.05 -19.61 25.38
N SER A 506 13.97 -18.82 25.37
CA SER A 506 13.71 -17.80 26.39
C SER A 506 13.46 -18.45 27.75
N ALA A 507 12.60 -19.48 27.83
CA ALA A 507 12.27 -20.18 29.07
C ALA A 507 13.49 -20.86 29.72
N THR A 508 14.49 -21.26 28.94
CA THR A 508 15.73 -21.88 29.43
C THR A 508 16.89 -20.89 29.58
N HIS A 509 16.69 -19.61 29.28
CA HIS A 509 17.74 -18.61 29.37
C HIS A 509 18.17 -18.40 30.83
N ILE A 510 19.44 -18.04 31.05
CA ILE A 510 20.03 -17.90 32.40
C ILE A 510 19.31 -16.86 33.28
N THR A 511 18.59 -15.92 32.66
CA THR A 511 17.79 -14.90 33.34
C THR A 511 16.53 -15.48 34.00
N ASN A 512 16.11 -16.69 33.63
CA ASN A 512 14.93 -17.35 34.17
C ASN A 512 15.35 -18.50 35.12
N PRO A 513 15.36 -18.29 36.45
CA PRO A 513 15.94 -19.23 37.39
C PRO A 513 15.10 -20.51 37.60
N THR A 514 13.80 -20.49 37.29
CA THR A 514 12.88 -21.58 37.63
C THR A 514 12.22 -22.27 36.44
N LEU A 515 11.91 -21.55 35.35
CA LEU A 515 11.16 -22.09 34.20
C LEU A 515 11.79 -23.31 33.54
N TRP A 516 13.13 -23.41 33.53
CA TRP A 516 13.82 -24.57 32.97
C TRP A 516 13.54 -25.88 33.73
N LYS A 517 13.06 -25.80 34.98
CA LYS A 517 12.64 -26.95 35.80
C LYS A 517 11.20 -27.38 35.54
N CYS A 518 10.40 -26.56 34.85
CA CYS A 518 9.01 -26.88 34.57
C CYS A 518 8.91 -28.14 33.70
N ARG A 519 7.93 -29.00 34.02
CA ARG A 519 7.73 -30.27 33.32
C ARG A 519 7.53 -30.08 31.81
N SER A 520 6.85 -29.00 31.41
CA SER A 520 6.61 -28.65 30.01
C SER A 520 7.91 -28.40 29.25
N VAL A 521 8.90 -27.73 29.85
CA VAL A 521 10.21 -27.47 29.23
C VAL A 521 11.00 -28.75 29.07
N GLU A 522 11.03 -29.59 30.10
CA GLU A 522 11.71 -30.90 30.06
C GLU A 522 11.14 -31.79 28.94
N LEU A 523 9.81 -31.87 28.83
CA LEU A 523 9.13 -32.61 27.77
C LEU A 523 9.38 -31.99 26.39
N TRP A 524 9.49 -30.66 26.30
CA TRP A 524 9.80 -29.97 25.05
C TRP A 524 11.21 -30.28 24.58
N VAL A 525 12.21 -30.22 25.47
CA VAL A 525 13.59 -30.60 25.16
C VAL A 525 13.66 -32.06 24.72
N LYS A 526 12.95 -32.97 25.40
CA LYS A 526 12.88 -34.39 25.00
C LYS A 526 12.31 -34.56 23.59
N GLN A 527 11.17 -33.94 23.31
CA GLN A 527 10.52 -33.99 21.99
C GLN A 527 11.44 -33.43 20.89
N MET A 528 12.16 -32.35 21.18
CA MET A 528 13.13 -31.75 20.26
C MET A 528 14.31 -32.68 19.97
N VAL A 529 14.83 -33.40 20.97
CA VAL A 529 15.91 -34.39 20.76
C VAL A 529 15.44 -35.61 19.96
N GLU A 530 14.22 -36.09 20.22
CA GLU A 530 13.63 -37.16 19.41
C GLU A 530 13.48 -36.74 17.93
N GLU A 531 13.25 -35.46 17.66
CA GLU A 531 13.20 -34.92 16.30
C GLU A 531 14.57 -34.71 15.68
N LEU A 532 15.56 -34.30 16.47
CA LEU A 532 16.95 -34.32 16.06
C LEU A 532 17.39 -35.71 15.65
N ALA A 533 16.74 -36.78 16.11
CA ALA A 533 17.02 -38.15 15.70
C ALA A 533 16.28 -38.58 14.42
N ARG A 534 15.33 -37.79 13.87
CA ARG A 534 14.59 -38.12 12.64
C ARG A 534 15.37 -37.72 11.38
N VAL A 535 14.93 -38.27 10.23
CA VAL A 535 15.51 -38.01 8.90
C VAL A 535 15.14 -36.61 8.39
N GLU A 536 13.90 -36.17 8.63
CA GLU A 536 13.40 -34.85 8.23
C GLU A 536 13.41 -33.87 9.40
N MET A 537 14.08 -32.72 9.22
CA MET A 537 14.20 -31.69 10.25
C MET A 537 14.43 -30.30 9.63
N GLN A 538 13.97 -29.25 10.31
CA GLN A 538 14.25 -27.86 9.95
C GLN A 538 15.57 -27.35 10.57
N GLU A 539 16.24 -26.41 9.89
CA GLU A 539 17.48 -25.77 10.37
C GLU A 539 17.30 -25.16 11.77
N GLY A 540 16.17 -24.50 12.03
CA GLY A 540 15.89 -23.86 13.32
C GLY A 540 15.89 -24.82 14.52
N THR A 541 15.52 -26.10 14.33
CA THR A 541 15.59 -27.11 15.40
C THR A 541 17.04 -27.40 15.79
N LEU A 542 17.94 -27.49 14.81
CA LEU A 542 19.36 -27.69 15.05
C LEU A 542 19.99 -26.47 15.73
N GLU A 543 19.64 -25.26 15.29
CA GLU A 543 20.13 -24.01 15.89
C GLU A 543 19.70 -23.86 17.35
N ALA A 544 18.43 -24.16 17.65
CA ALA A 544 17.93 -24.13 19.02
C ALA A 544 18.67 -25.15 19.91
N ALA A 545 18.91 -26.37 19.41
CA ALA A 545 19.65 -27.39 20.14
C ALA A 545 21.11 -27.00 20.41
N ILE A 546 21.80 -26.42 19.42
CA ILE A 546 23.16 -25.91 19.60
C ILE A 546 23.16 -24.78 20.64
N THR A 547 22.19 -23.88 20.59
CA THR A 547 22.07 -22.78 21.56
C THR A 547 21.89 -23.31 22.98
N LEU A 548 20.99 -24.27 23.18
CA LEU A 548 20.77 -24.92 24.48
C LEU A 548 22.00 -25.70 24.97
N ARG A 549 22.75 -26.34 24.06
CA ARG A 549 24.03 -26.99 24.37
C ARG A 549 25.07 -25.98 24.84
N LEU A 550 25.18 -24.84 24.16
CA LEU A 550 26.07 -23.73 24.55
C LEU A 550 25.66 -23.09 25.88
N GLN A 551 24.37 -23.09 26.22
CA GLN A 551 23.85 -22.70 27.53
C GLN A 551 24.07 -23.76 28.63
N ASN A 552 24.72 -24.89 28.32
CA ASN A 552 24.98 -26.01 29.22
C ASN A 552 23.71 -26.60 29.86
N ASN A 553 22.62 -26.71 29.09
CA ASN A 553 21.39 -27.32 29.57
C ASN A 553 21.59 -28.82 29.89
N THR A 554 21.48 -29.18 31.17
CA THR A 554 21.79 -30.53 31.67
C THR A 554 20.87 -31.61 31.09
N SER A 555 19.57 -31.33 31.00
CA SER A 555 18.58 -32.24 30.43
C SER A 555 18.85 -32.54 28.95
N LEU A 556 19.18 -31.51 28.17
CA LEU A 556 19.57 -31.68 26.77
C LEU A 556 20.84 -32.54 26.66
N ASN A 557 21.89 -32.21 27.42
CA ASN A 557 23.18 -32.91 27.34
C ASN A 557 23.03 -34.41 27.61
N HIS A 558 22.23 -34.77 28.63
CA HIS A 558 21.93 -36.17 28.94
C HIS A 558 21.18 -36.86 27.79
N LEU A 559 20.16 -36.21 27.23
CA LEU A 559 19.37 -36.78 26.12
C LEU A 559 20.19 -36.92 24.83
N LEU A 560 21.09 -35.97 24.54
CA LEU A 560 22.00 -36.05 23.40
C LEU A 560 22.97 -37.23 23.53
N ALA A 561 23.49 -37.50 24.74
CA ALA A 561 24.34 -38.66 25.00
C ALA A 561 23.60 -39.98 24.73
N VAL A 562 22.32 -40.06 25.14
CA VAL A 562 21.47 -41.24 24.91
C VAL A 562 21.15 -41.47 23.43
N HIS A 563 20.83 -40.42 22.68
CA HIS A 563 20.42 -40.52 21.27
C HIS A 563 21.57 -40.34 20.26
N LYS A 564 22.82 -40.20 20.73
CA LYS A 564 24.00 -39.90 19.91
C LYS A 564 24.13 -40.80 18.69
N GLN A 565 24.03 -42.11 18.89
CA GLN A 565 24.19 -43.12 17.84
C GLN A 565 23.12 -42.95 16.75
N GLN A 566 21.85 -42.82 17.13
CA GLN A 566 20.74 -42.62 16.21
C GLN A 566 20.84 -41.29 15.45
N ILE A 567 21.33 -40.23 16.10
CA ILE A 567 21.55 -38.93 15.46
C ILE A 567 22.64 -39.05 14.39
N THR A 568 23.72 -39.77 14.68
CA THR A 568 24.85 -39.97 13.74
C THR A 568 24.55 -40.91 12.58
N GLU A 569 23.77 -41.97 12.80
CA GLU A 569 23.43 -42.95 11.74
C GLU A 569 22.56 -42.31 10.64
N ASN A 570 21.61 -41.47 11.04
CA ASN A 570 20.69 -40.81 10.09
C ASN A 570 21.35 -39.67 9.29
N LEU A 571 22.65 -39.39 9.46
CA LEU A 571 23.33 -38.26 8.82
C LEU A 571 23.47 -38.41 7.29
N GLN A 572 23.51 -39.65 6.79
CA GLN A 572 23.63 -39.91 5.34
C GLN A 572 22.33 -39.63 4.57
N GLU A 573 21.19 -39.95 5.20
CA GLU A 573 19.84 -39.85 4.63
C GLU A 573 19.14 -38.52 4.95
N ARG A 574 19.70 -37.70 5.85
CA ARG A 574 19.10 -36.42 6.26
C ARG A 574 19.04 -35.40 5.13
N GLU A 575 17.89 -34.75 5.06
CA GLU A 575 17.68 -33.54 4.27
C GLU A 575 17.22 -32.41 5.19
N VAL A 576 17.97 -31.30 5.19
CA VAL A 576 17.60 -30.05 5.86
C VAL A 576 17.42 -28.99 4.77
N PRO A 577 16.19 -28.50 4.55
CA PRO A 577 15.94 -27.48 3.53
C PRO A 577 16.83 -26.26 3.73
N GLY A 578 17.60 -25.87 2.70
CA GLY A 578 18.48 -24.69 2.74
C GLY A 578 19.90 -24.93 3.25
N MET A 579 20.26 -26.14 3.69
CA MET A 579 21.59 -26.44 4.24
C MET A 579 22.33 -27.51 3.43
N THR A 580 23.64 -27.29 3.17
CA THR A 580 24.49 -28.30 2.51
C THR A 580 24.86 -29.43 3.48
N LYS A 581 25.05 -30.66 2.97
CA LYS A 581 25.47 -31.81 3.79
C LYS A 581 26.76 -31.55 4.58
N SER A 582 27.70 -30.78 3.99
CA SER A 582 28.95 -30.39 4.66
C SER A 582 28.69 -29.46 5.86
N ALA A 583 27.82 -28.46 5.71
CA ALA A 583 27.45 -27.54 6.78
C ALA A 583 26.70 -28.28 7.91
N LEU A 584 25.77 -29.18 7.55
CA LEU A 584 25.04 -30.01 8.50
C LEU A 584 25.99 -30.88 9.33
N SER A 585 26.96 -31.54 8.69
CA SER A 585 27.95 -32.36 9.39
C SER A 585 28.76 -31.55 10.40
N LYS A 586 29.20 -30.34 10.05
CA LYS A 586 29.95 -29.47 10.98
C LYS A 586 29.10 -29.04 12.19
N ARG A 587 27.85 -28.66 11.95
CA ARG A 587 26.93 -28.25 13.03
C ARG A 587 26.55 -29.42 13.95
N LEU A 588 26.38 -30.63 13.42
CA LEU A 588 26.16 -31.83 14.23
C LEU A 588 27.39 -32.25 15.03
N GLN A 589 28.59 -32.11 14.47
CA GLN A 589 29.84 -32.29 15.23
C GLN A 589 29.93 -31.32 16.40
N LEU A 590 29.54 -30.05 16.22
CA LEU A 590 29.50 -29.07 17.29
C LEU A 590 28.48 -29.47 18.39
N LEU A 591 27.30 -29.91 17.99
CA LEU A 591 26.23 -30.31 18.91
C LEU A 591 26.63 -31.52 19.78
N LEU A 592 27.27 -32.52 19.17
CA LEU A 592 27.63 -33.80 19.81
C LEU A 592 29.06 -33.81 20.39
N LYS A 593 29.75 -32.66 20.37
CA LYS A 593 31.09 -32.55 20.95
C LYS A 593 30.98 -32.72 22.46
N ASP A 594 31.75 -33.65 23.02
CA ASP A 594 31.81 -33.94 24.46
C ASP A 594 30.46 -34.32 25.10
N THR A 595 29.52 -34.84 24.29
CA THR A 595 28.33 -35.61 24.73
C THR A 595 28.62 -37.09 24.62
#